data_AF-A0AAE3C4Y7-F1
#
_entry.id   AF-A0AAE3C4Y7-F1
#
_cell.length_a   1.000
_cell.length_b   1.000
_cell.length_c   1.000
_cell.angle_alpha   90.00
_cell.angle_beta   90.00
_cell.angle_gamma   90.00
#
_symmetry.space_group_name_H-M   'P 1'
#
loop_
_entity.id
_entity.type
_entity.pdbx_description
1 polymer ?
#
loop_
_entity_poly.entity_id
_entity_poly.type
_entity_poly.pdbx_seq_one_letter_code
_entity_poly.pdbx_strand_id
1 'polypeptide(L)'
;DGRIFGFNIGYGFGDTSAATENIVFVDGRGHKLDQVTFHFDQKDYLNPWRFTSNDGRFEMTMEPILDRCSKMNLLVLKSVQHQVFGRFTGRAVLDDGSEVKIRKAVGFAEYVVNRW
;
A
#
# COMPACT_ATOMS: atom_id res chain seq x y z
N ASP A 1 14.92 13.74 -5.91
CA ASP A 1 16.10 14.04 -5.08
C ASP A 1 17.18 12.96 -5.14
N GLY A 2 17.02 11.89 -5.93
CA GLY A 2 18.02 10.80 -6.02
C GLY A 2 18.10 9.89 -4.78
N ARG A 3 17.43 10.25 -3.69
CA ARG A 3 17.32 9.45 -2.45
C ARG A 3 16.69 8.09 -2.70
N ILE A 4 17.17 7.10 -1.95
CA ILE A 4 16.60 5.75 -1.96
C ILE A 4 15.31 5.81 -1.15
N PHE A 5 14.21 5.38 -1.76
CA PHE A 5 12.89 5.38 -1.14
C PHE A 5 12.23 4.02 -1.31
N GLY A 6 11.64 3.52 -0.22
CA GLY A 6 10.80 2.32 -0.21
C GLY A 6 9.73 2.45 0.86
N PHE A 7 8.70 1.61 0.79
CA PHE A 7 7.69 1.54 1.83
C PHE A 7 7.08 0.14 1.87
N ASN A 8 6.53 -0.21 3.03
CA ASN A 8 5.62 -1.33 3.20
C ASN A 8 4.37 -0.79 3.90
N ILE A 9 3.21 -1.08 3.34
CA ILE A 9 1.92 -0.70 3.91
C ILE A 9 0.96 -1.88 3.81
N GLY A 10 0.05 -1.97 4.76
CA GLY A 10 -1.05 -2.91 4.75
C GLY A 10 -2.22 -2.45 5.62
N TYR A 11 -3.36 -3.09 5.38
CA TYR A 11 -4.66 -2.70 5.90
C TYR A 11 -5.59 -3.90 5.96
N GLY A 12 -6.32 -4.05 7.07
CA GLY A 12 -7.37 -5.07 7.22
C GLY A 12 -6.89 -6.48 7.59
N PHE A 13 -5.61 -6.65 7.96
CA PHE A 13 -5.05 -7.91 8.44
C PHE A 13 -4.34 -7.75 9.79
N GLY A 14 -4.55 -8.69 10.72
CA GLY A 14 -3.91 -8.70 12.04
C GLY A 14 -4.53 -7.77 13.09
N ASP A 15 -4.07 -7.91 14.34
CA ASP A 15 -4.37 -6.97 15.42
C ASP A 15 -3.35 -5.83 15.38
N THR A 16 -3.78 -4.65 14.93
CA THR A 16 -2.95 -3.46 14.81
C THR A 16 -3.06 -2.52 16.02
N SER A 17 -3.67 -2.97 17.13
CA SER A 17 -3.87 -2.15 18.32
C SER A 17 -2.57 -1.71 19.01
N ALA A 18 -1.50 -2.51 18.89
CA ALA A 18 -0.19 -2.22 19.49
C ALA A 18 0.83 -1.65 18.49
N ALA A 19 0.83 -2.12 17.24
CA ALA A 19 1.69 -1.63 16.16
C ALA A 19 1.12 -2.05 14.80
N THR A 20 1.31 -1.22 13.78
CA THR A 20 0.98 -1.56 12.39
C THR A 20 2.16 -2.26 11.71
N GLU A 21 1.98 -2.74 10.48
CA GLU A 21 3.09 -3.13 9.58
C GLU A 21 3.66 -1.95 8.78
N ASN A 22 2.95 -0.81 8.78
CA ASN A 22 3.23 0.35 7.93
C ASN A 22 4.55 1.06 8.25
N ILE A 23 5.42 1.23 7.26
CA ILE A 23 6.72 1.86 7.41
C ILE A 23 7.20 2.44 6.08
N VAL A 24 7.90 3.58 6.15
CA VAL A 24 8.63 4.18 5.02
C VAL A 24 10.12 4.05 5.28
N PHE A 25 10.90 3.79 4.23
CA PHE A 25 12.35 3.77 4.26
C PHE A 25 12.90 4.90 3.40
N VAL A 26 13.78 5.72 3.97
CA VAL A 26 14.52 6.76 3.27
C VAL A 26 16.00 6.63 3.58
N ASP A 27 16.83 6.44 2.54
CA ASP A 27 18.29 6.32 2.66
C ASP A 27 18.74 5.31 3.75
N GLY A 28 18.03 4.18 3.83
CA GLY A 28 18.31 3.10 4.78
C GLY A 28 17.70 3.29 6.18
N ARG A 29 17.04 4.42 6.46
CA ARG A 29 16.35 4.67 7.73
C ARG A 29 14.86 4.37 7.63
N GLY A 30 14.36 3.57 8.57
CA GLY A 30 12.93 3.29 8.72
C GLY A 30 12.21 4.38 9.52
N HIS A 31 11.03 4.75 9.05
CA HIS A 31 10.12 5.73 9.64
C HIS A 31 8.76 5.08 9.82
N LYS A 32 8.41 4.79 11.07
CA LYS A 32 7.19 4.04 11.38
C LYS A 32 5.97 4.90 11.07
N LEU A 33 5.00 4.29 10.41
CA LEU A 33 3.70 4.91 10.16
C LEU A 33 2.66 4.26 11.07
N ASP A 34 1.66 5.04 11.43
CA ASP A 34 0.48 4.53 12.12
C ASP A 34 -0.49 3.87 11.10
N GLN A 35 -1.80 3.98 11.29
CA GLN A 35 -2.81 3.34 10.46
C GLN A 35 -2.87 3.98 9.06
N VAL A 36 -2.86 3.13 8.03
CA VAL A 36 -3.02 3.55 6.63
C VAL A 36 -4.29 2.92 6.07
N THR A 37 -5.17 3.73 5.52
CA THR A 37 -6.43 3.30 4.90
C THR A 37 -6.28 3.23 3.39
N PHE A 38 -6.79 2.15 2.80
CA PHE A 38 -6.73 1.88 1.37
C PHE A 38 -8.10 2.20 0.76
N HIS A 39 -8.14 3.12 -0.18
CA HIS A 39 -9.36 3.58 -0.85
C HIS A 39 -9.30 3.17 -2.31
N PHE A 40 -10.12 2.20 -2.71
CA PHE A 40 -10.15 1.69 -4.09
C PHE A 40 -11.53 1.10 -4.41
N ASP A 41 -11.82 0.97 -5.70
CA ASP A 41 -13.05 0.34 -6.17
C ASP A 41 -12.87 -1.17 -6.26
N GLN A 42 -13.54 -1.92 -5.38
CA GLN A 42 -13.51 -3.39 -5.41
C GLN A 42 -14.22 -3.99 -6.64
N LYS A 43 -14.94 -3.18 -7.43
CA LYS A 43 -15.56 -3.61 -8.70
C LYS A 43 -14.62 -3.43 -9.89
N ASP A 44 -13.63 -2.54 -9.78
CA ASP A 44 -12.66 -2.25 -10.82
C ASP A 44 -11.30 -1.85 -10.21
N TYR A 45 -10.42 -2.84 -10.11
CA TYR A 45 -9.10 -2.68 -9.52
C TYR A 45 -8.13 -1.83 -10.35
N LEU A 46 -8.49 -1.48 -11.59
CA LEU A 46 -7.69 -0.60 -12.45
C LEU A 46 -8.06 0.88 -12.28
N ASN A 47 -9.11 1.20 -11.52
CA ASN A 47 -9.33 2.56 -11.05
C ASN A 47 -8.23 3.00 -10.07
N PRO A 48 -7.88 4.30 -9.99
CA PRO A 48 -6.84 4.79 -9.09
C PRO A 48 -7.09 4.41 -7.63
N TRP A 49 -6.04 3.90 -6.97
CA TRP A 49 -6.07 3.61 -5.53
C TRP A 49 -5.52 4.80 -4.77
N ARG A 50 -6.14 5.19 -3.67
CA ARG A 50 -5.60 6.18 -2.73
C ARG A 50 -5.24 5.54 -1.41
N PHE A 51 -4.19 6.04 -0.80
CA PHE A 51 -3.69 5.57 0.50
C PHE A 51 -3.49 6.79 1.39
N THR A 52 -4.10 6.78 2.57
CA THR A 52 -4.06 7.90 3.52
C THR A 52 -3.74 7.38 4.91
N SER A 53 -2.77 7.97 5.60
CA SER A 53 -2.58 7.68 7.02
C SER A 53 -3.48 8.53 7.91
N ASN A 54 -3.84 8.03 9.08
CA ASN A 54 -4.67 8.74 10.07
C ASN A 54 -4.02 10.05 10.58
N ASP A 55 -2.70 10.15 10.51
CA ASP A 55 -1.89 11.30 10.91
C ASP A 55 -1.43 12.19 9.73
N GLY A 56 -1.85 11.86 8.49
CA GLY A 56 -1.49 12.60 7.27
C GLY A 56 -0.03 12.50 6.85
N ARG A 57 0.77 11.64 7.49
CA ARG A 57 2.18 11.39 7.14
C ARG A 57 2.37 10.54 5.89
N PHE A 58 1.35 9.86 5.38
CA PHE A 58 1.45 9.06 4.17
C PHE A 58 0.23 9.26 3.28
N GLU A 59 0.44 9.94 2.16
CA GLU A 59 -0.62 10.36 1.24
C GLU A 59 -0.20 10.02 -0.19
N MET A 60 -0.73 8.93 -0.73
CA MET A 60 -0.35 8.39 -2.03
C MET A 60 -1.55 8.12 -2.93
N THR A 61 -1.33 8.23 -4.23
CA THR A 61 -2.21 7.68 -5.27
C THR A 61 -1.41 6.71 -6.12
N MET A 62 -1.92 5.51 -6.32
CA MET A 62 -1.41 4.56 -7.30
C MET A 62 -2.28 4.62 -8.54
N GLU A 63 -1.65 4.85 -9.70
CA GLU A 63 -2.22 4.65 -11.02
C GLU A 63 -1.94 3.20 -11.47
N PRO A 64 -2.94 2.30 -11.51
CA PRO A 64 -2.74 0.92 -11.94
C PRO A 64 -2.24 0.81 -13.39
N ILE A 65 -1.42 -0.20 -13.65
CA ILE A 65 -0.93 -0.60 -14.97
C ILE A 65 -1.43 -1.99 -15.32
N LEU A 66 -1.41 -2.91 -14.34
CA LEU A 66 -1.71 -4.33 -14.54
C LEU A 66 -2.35 -4.90 -13.28
N ASP A 67 -3.48 -5.59 -13.42
CA ASP A 67 -4.01 -6.48 -12.38
C ASP A 67 -3.66 -7.93 -12.71
N ARG A 68 -2.82 -8.54 -11.86
CA ARG A 68 -2.57 -9.97 -11.88
C ARG A 68 -3.53 -10.67 -10.93
N CYS A 69 -4.62 -11.20 -11.47
CA CYS A 69 -5.57 -12.00 -10.73
C CYS A 69 -5.11 -13.46 -10.65
N SER A 70 -4.83 -13.95 -9.43
CA SER A 70 -4.59 -15.37 -9.15
C SER A 70 -5.82 -15.95 -8.45
N LYS A 71 -6.39 -17.02 -9.03
CA LYS A 71 -7.50 -17.77 -8.44
C LYS A 71 -6.97 -19.12 -8.00
N MET A 72 -6.86 -19.34 -6.69
CA MET A 72 -6.53 -20.66 -6.14
C MET A 72 -7.81 -21.31 -5.64
N ASN A 73 -8.22 -22.40 -6.30
CA ASN A 73 -9.35 -23.24 -5.90
C ASN A 73 -8.80 -24.55 -5.34
N LEU A 74 -8.68 -24.66 -4.02
CA LEU A 74 -8.27 -25.90 -3.36
C LEU A 74 -9.48 -26.49 -2.61
N LEU A 75 -10.37 -27.15 -3.36
CA LEU A 75 -11.57 -27.95 -3.00
C LEU A 75 -12.57 -27.42 -1.94
N VAL A 76 -12.10 -26.77 -0.87
CA VAL A 76 -12.87 -26.14 0.24
C VAL A 76 -12.43 -24.68 0.46
N LEU A 77 -11.19 -24.31 0.10
CA LEU A 77 -10.65 -22.96 0.22
C LEU A 77 -10.69 -22.23 -1.12
N LYS A 78 -11.42 -21.11 -1.16
CA LYS A 78 -11.40 -20.18 -2.29
C LYS A 78 -10.64 -18.93 -1.87
N SER A 79 -9.44 -18.76 -2.42
CA SER A 79 -8.66 -17.53 -2.30
C SER A 79 -8.64 -16.83 -3.66
N VAL A 80 -9.17 -15.60 -3.69
CA VAL A 80 -9.05 -14.71 -4.84
C VAL A 80 -8.09 -13.61 -4.44
N GLN A 81 -6.96 -13.55 -5.15
CA GLN A 81 -5.92 -12.55 -4.95
C GLN A 81 -5.82 -11.67 -6.18
N HIS A 82 -5.93 -10.37 -5.97
CA HIS A 82 -5.65 -9.33 -6.96
C HIS A 82 -4.33 -8.66 -6.59
N GLN A 83 -3.32 -8.83 -7.44
CA GLN A 83 -2.03 -8.18 -7.29
C GLN A 83 -1.92 -7.09 -8.37
N VAL A 84 -2.17 -5.85 -7.97
CA VAL A 84 -2.27 -4.70 -8.87
C VAL A 84 -0.97 -3.93 -8.87
N PHE A 85 -0.27 -3.95 -10.00
CA PHE A 85 0.94 -3.18 -10.24
C PHE A 85 0.60 -1.79 -10.76
N GLY A 86 1.30 -0.78 -10.28
CA GLY A 86 1.01 0.61 -10.66
C GLY A 86 2.15 1.58 -10.34
N ARG A 87 1.88 2.85 -10.61
CA ARG A 87 2.78 3.96 -10.32
C ARG A 87 2.25 4.78 -9.16
N PHE A 88 3.01 4.84 -8.09
CA PHE A 88 2.70 5.63 -6.89
C PHE A 88 3.22 7.06 -7.05
N THR A 89 2.35 8.03 -6.75
CA THR A 89 2.69 9.45 -6.68
C THR A 89 2.03 10.04 -5.44
N GLY A 90 2.77 10.85 -4.70
CA GLY A 90 2.27 11.42 -3.45
C GLY A 90 3.39 11.95 -2.57
N ARG A 91 3.15 11.95 -1.25
CA ARG A 91 4.08 12.45 -0.24
C ARG A 91 4.12 11.55 0.99
N ALA A 92 5.27 11.57 1.66
CA ALA A 92 5.45 11.00 2.98
C ALA A 92 6.15 12.02 3.91
N VAL A 93 5.77 12.06 5.18
CA VAL A 93 6.38 12.91 6.21
C VAL A 93 7.17 12.03 7.18
N LEU A 94 8.47 12.32 7.32
CA LEU A 94 9.40 11.55 8.16
C LEU A 94 9.29 11.95 9.63
N ASP A 95 9.96 11.21 10.52
CA ASP A 95 9.86 11.44 11.97
C ASP A 95 10.45 12.79 12.40
N ASP A 96 11.32 13.38 11.59
CA ASP A 96 11.88 14.72 11.79
C ASP A 96 10.99 15.84 11.22
N GLY A 97 9.81 15.49 10.69
CA GLY A 97 8.87 16.41 10.06
C GLY A 97 9.21 16.79 8.62
N SER A 98 10.31 16.28 8.05
CA SER A 98 10.64 16.54 6.65
C SER A 98 9.71 15.79 5.69
N GLU A 99 9.39 16.41 4.55
CA GLU A 99 8.55 15.83 3.51
C GLU A 99 9.39 15.21 2.39
N VAL A 100 9.00 14.02 1.94
CA VAL A 100 9.52 13.36 0.74
C VAL A 100 8.42 13.28 -0.29
N LYS A 101 8.68 13.78 -1.50
CA LYS A 101 7.76 13.71 -2.64
C LYS A 101 8.11 12.51 -3.51
N ILE A 102 7.12 11.67 -3.75
CA ILE A 102 7.23 10.46 -4.55
C ILE A 102 6.56 10.76 -5.90
N ARG A 103 7.24 10.45 -7.00
CA ARG A 103 6.72 10.66 -8.35
C ARG A 103 6.89 9.40 -9.17
N LYS A 104 5.77 8.80 -9.59
CA LYS A 104 5.72 7.65 -10.49
C LYS A 104 6.60 6.47 -10.07
N ALA A 105 6.73 6.23 -8.77
CA ALA A 105 7.46 5.07 -8.25
C ALA A 105 6.71 3.79 -8.59
N VAL A 106 7.38 2.80 -9.17
CA VAL A 106 6.75 1.52 -9.51
C VAL A 106 6.63 0.66 -8.27
N GLY A 107 5.46 0.07 -8.07
CA GLY A 107 5.18 -0.86 -6.98
C GLY A 107 3.92 -1.66 -7.26
N PHE A 108 3.42 -2.35 -6.26
CA PHE A 108 2.13 -3.03 -6.33
C PHE A 108 1.39 -2.94 -4.99
N ALA A 109 0.08 -3.12 -5.06
CA ALA A 109 -0.80 -3.33 -3.91
C ALA A 109 -1.60 -4.62 -4.12
N GLU A 110 -1.93 -5.31 -3.03
CA GLU A 110 -2.67 -6.57 -3.09
C GLU A 110 -3.99 -6.48 -2.34
N TYR A 111 -5.02 -7.12 -2.90
CA TYR A 111 -6.28 -7.39 -2.21
C TYR A 111 -6.57 -8.87 -2.24
N VAL A 112 -6.76 -9.46 -1.07
CA VAL A 112 -7.00 -10.89 -0.89
C VAL A 112 -8.34 -11.10 -0.19
N VAL A 113 -9.20 -11.90 -0.80
CA VAL A 113 -10.44 -12.37 -0.15
C VAL A 113 -10.33 -13.87 0.06
N ASN A 114 -10.30 -14.26 1.33
CA ASN A 114 -10.38 -15.66 1.73
C ASN A 114 -11.83 -15.98 2.11
N ARG A 115 -12.40 -17.02 1.50
CA ARG A 115 -13.63 -17.65 1.99
C ARG A 115 -13.25 -18.99 2.62
N TRP A 116 -13.65 -19.14 3.87
CA TRP A 116 -13.58 -20.37 4.67
C TRP A 116 -14.93 -21.08 4.69
#